data_AF-A0A255SAN6-F1
#
_entry.id   AF-A0A255SAN6-F1
#
_cell.length_a   1.000
_cell.length_b   1.000
_cell.length_c   1.000
_cell.angle_alpha   90.00
_cell.angle_beta   90.00
_cell.angle_gamma   90.00
#
_symmetry.space_group_name_H-M   'P 1'
#
loop_
_entity.id
_entity.type
_entity.pdbx_description
1 polymer ?
#
loop_
_entity_poly.entity_id
_entity_poly.type
_entity_poly.pdbx_seq_one_letter_code
_entity_poly.pdbx_strand_id
1 'polypeptide(L)'
;MAKNQNWKDDCWVLLIQLYQKKPAGLKPLYCKAMVDLSLELHVPPQTLHQKMKQLESLDTPRIQQLWQHYANNPQRLNRAVKLLRRMAGFGNSGEFYEGVELQESFEHDFRPIEGDSQLMPATLIIILDQYFRLTPITMVPETPEIQDLARLMHMSAAKIADIMEVYQHCDPYLNRNEMLFSPIFPACQDIWQRYGNSDTEQLATLAEQLKAYYR
;
A
#
# COMPACT_ATOMS: atom_id res chain seq x y z
N MET A 1 13.77 -17.37 -12.12
CA MET A 1 14.71 -16.52 -12.89
C MET A 1 14.21 -15.08 -12.79
N ALA A 2 15.10 -14.15 -12.47
CA ALA A 2 14.77 -12.86 -11.86
C ALA A 2 13.89 -11.95 -12.74
N LYS A 3 12.73 -11.52 -12.18
CA LYS A 3 11.96 -10.38 -12.70
C LYS A 3 12.80 -9.13 -12.49
N ASN A 4 13.55 -8.69 -13.50
CA ASN A 4 14.18 -7.37 -13.48
C ASN A 4 13.08 -6.32 -13.49
N GLN A 5 12.66 -5.90 -12.31
CA GLN A 5 11.84 -4.73 -12.10
C GLN A 5 12.74 -3.53 -12.45
N ASN A 6 12.54 -2.97 -13.63
CA ASN A 6 13.46 -2.06 -14.31
C ASN A 6 13.56 -0.70 -13.58
N TRP A 7 14.30 -0.67 -12.47
CA TRP A 7 14.74 0.57 -11.84
C TRP A 7 15.53 1.38 -12.87
N LYS A 8 15.00 2.53 -13.27
CA LYS A 8 15.70 3.50 -14.11
C LYS A 8 16.48 4.44 -13.20
N ASP A 9 17.76 4.63 -13.49
CA ASP A 9 18.61 5.47 -12.64
C ASP A 9 18.14 6.93 -12.57
N ASP A 10 17.44 7.42 -13.59
CA ASP A 10 16.88 8.78 -13.55
C ASP A 10 15.83 8.94 -12.44
N CYS A 11 15.23 7.85 -11.95
CA CYS A 11 14.26 7.87 -10.85
C CYS A 11 14.89 8.20 -9.48
N TRP A 12 16.24 8.22 -9.35
CA TRP A 12 16.90 8.61 -8.10
C TRP A 12 16.49 10.01 -7.62
N VAL A 13 16.22 10.96 -8.53
CA VAL A 13 15.82 12.32 -8.13
C VAL A 13 14.44 12.34 -7.45
N LEU A 14 13.53 11.43 -7.82
CA LEU A 14 12.23 11.28 -7.17
C LEU A 14 12.40 10.72 -5.76
N LEU A 15 13.30 9.75 -5.61
CA LEU A 15 13.56 9.12 -4.32
C LEU A 15 14.30 10.07 -3.36
N ILE A 16 15.23 10.89 -3.85
CA ILE A 16 15.88 11.96 -3.09
C ILE A 16 14.84 13.01 -2.64
N GLN A 17 13.93 13.40 -3.53
CA GLN A 17 12.85 14.33 -3.17
C GLN A 17 11.95 13.74 -2.08
N LEU A 18 11.58 12.46 -2.19
CA LEU A 18 10.79 11.77 -1.19
C LEU A 18 11.54 11.69 0.15
N TYR A 19 12.82 11.33 0.14
CA TYR A 19 13.68 11.25 1.33
C TYR A 19 13.77 12.59 2.08
N GLN A 20 13.88 13.71 1.34
CA GLN A 20 13.97 15.05 1.92
C GLN A 20 12.63 15.63 2.41
N LYS A 21 11.49 15.06 1.99
CA LYS A 21 10.17 15.49 2.48
C LYS A 21 10.14 15.33 4.01
N LYS A 22 9.64 16.32 4.75
CA LYS A 22 9.64 16.25 6.22
C LYS A 22 8.74 15.12 6.75
N PRO A 23 9.11 14.42 7.84
CA PRO A 23 10.45 14.42 8.46
C PRO A 23 11.47 13.73 7.53
N ALA A 24 12.63 14.34 7.31
CA ALA A 24 13.62 13.79 6.38
C ALA A 24 14.17 12.44 6.87
N GLY A 25 14.48 11.54 5.95
CA GLY A 25 14.97 10.19 6.27
C GLY A 25 14.20 9.08 5.55
N LEU A 26 14.46 7.84 5.98
CA LEU A 26 13.71 6.67 5.53
C LEU A 26 12.22 6.85 5.77
N LYS A 27 11.44 6.51 4.74
CA LYS A 27 9.98 6.53 4.81
C LYS A 27 9.43 5.16 5.18
N PRO A 28 8.33 5.08 5.95
CA PRO A 28 7.64 3.81 6.15
C PRO A 28 7.28 3.16 4.81
N LEU A 29 7.35 1.84 4.76
CA LEU A 29 7.23 1.05 3.54
C LEU A 29 5.98 1.39 2.72
N TYR A 30 4.82 1.52 3.36
CA TYR A 30 3.55 1.84 2.69
C TYR A 30 3.01 3.21 3.07
N CYS A 31 3.86 4.17 3.45
CA CYS A 31 3.35 5.54 3.60
C CYS A 31 2.80 6.04 2.26
N LYS A 32 1.79 6.92 2.30
CA LYS A 32 1.10 7.38 1.09
C LYS A 32 2.03 7.85 -0.01
N ALA A 33 3.04 8.64 0.34
CA ALA A 33 4.01 9.17 -0.62
C ALA A 33 4.93 8.10 -1.24
N MET A 34 5.21 6.99 -0.53
CA MET A 34 5.93 5.84 -1.09
C MET A 34 5.02 5.08 -2.06
N VAL A 35 3.78 4.81 -1.66
CA VAL A 35 2.80 4.10 -2.49
C VAL A 35 2.49 4.88 -3.77
N ASP A 36 2.24 6.19 -3.66
CA ASP A 36 1.98 7.06 -4.82
C ASP A 36 3.16 7.02 -5.81
N LEU A 37 4.40 7.07 -5.30
CA LEU A 37 5.60 6.97 -6.14
C LEU A 37 5.75 5.56 -6.74
N SER A 38 5.42 4.52 -5.98
CA SER A 38 5.40 3.13 -6.45
C SER A 38 4.43 2.94 -7.60
N LEU A 39 3.21 3.47 -7.48
CA LEU A 39 2.20 3.46 -8.53
C LEU A 39 2.66 4.27 -9.75
N GLU A 40 3.24 5.46 -9.53
CA GLU A 40 3.78 6.32 -10.60
C GLU A 40 4.91 5.63 -11.38
N LEU A 41 5.75 4.83 -10.71
CA LEU A 41 6.91 4.17 -11.32
C LEU A 41 6.66 2.72 -11.72
N HIS A 42 5.53 2.12 -11.33
CA HIS A 42 5.28 0.67 -11.42
C HIS A 42 6.40 -0.16 -10.76
N VAL A 43 6.88 0.32 -9.61
CA VAL A 43 7.93 -0.32 -8.81
C VAL A 43 7.38 -0.61 -7.40
N PRO A 44 7.40 -1.86 -6.92
CA PRO A 44 6.86 -2.20 -5.61
C PRO A 44 7.47 -1.39 -4.48
N PRO A 45 6.70 -1.06 -3.44
CA PRO A 45 7.18 -0.28 -2.30
C PRO A 45 8.44 -0.87 -1.64
N GLN A 46 8.56 -2.21 -1.60
CA GLN A 46 9.74 -2.91 -1.05
C GLN A 46 11.01 -2.55 -1.81
N THR A 47 10.94 -2.51 -3.14
CA THR A 47 12.07 -2.15 -4.00
C THR A 47 12.44 -0.68 -3.80
N LEU A 48 11.45 0.24 -3.78
CA LEU A 48 11.73 1.66 -3.51
C LEU A 48 12.32 1.89 -2.12
N HIS A 49 11.81 1.19 -1.11
CA HIS A 49 12.32 1.28 0.25
C HIS A 49 13.77 0.77 0.36
N GLN A 50 14.10 -0.34 -0.32
CA GLN A 50 15.48 -0.82 -0.43
C GLN A 50 16.39 0.21 -1.12
N LYS A 51 15.94 0.83 -2.22
CA LYS A 51 16.69 1.91 -2.88
C LYS A 51 16.88 3.12 -1.96
N MET A 52 15.90 3.43 -1.11
CA MET A 52 16.00 4.52 -0.16
C MET A 52 17.02 4.23 0.95
N LYS A 53 17.16 2.96 1.37
CA LYS A 53 18.26 2.55 2.26
C LYS A 53 19.62 2.75 1.61
N GLN A 54 19.77 2.37 0.34
CA GLN A 54 21.01 2.62 -0.41
C GLN A 54 21.34 4.12 -0.53
N LEU A 55 20.30 4.96 -0.61
CA LEU A 55 20.45 6.41 -0.59
C LEU A 55 20.95 6.92 0.76
N GLU A 56 20.40 6.42 1.86
CA GLU A 56 20.77 6.84 3.21
C GLU A 56 22.22 6.48 3.55
N SER A 57 22.64 5.25 3.23
CA SER A 57 24.01 4.79 3.44
C SER A 57 25.01 5.34 2.43
N LEU A 58 24.53 6.02 1.37
CA LEU A 58 25.33 6.51 0.27
C LEU A 58 26.20 5.40 -0.36
N ASP A 59 25.59 4.23 -0.56
CA ASP A 59 26.26 2.94 -0.87
C ASP A 59 27.19 2.97 -2.09
N THR A 60 26.97 3.89 -3.03
CA THR A 60 27.77 3.97 -4.27
C THR A 60 28.28 5.39 -4.53
N PRO A 61 29.44 5.54 -5.21
CA PRO A 61 29.96 6.84 -5.61
C PRO A 61 28.96 7.67 -6.45
N ARG A 62 28.12 7.00 -7.23
CA ARG A 62 27.08 7.65 -8.04
C ARG A 62 25.98 8.25 -7.16
N ILE A 63 25.50 7.51 -6.17
CA ILE A 63 24.52 8.02 -5.19
C ILE A 63 25.12 9.20 -4.42
N GLN A 64 26.41 9.12 -4.03
CA GLN A 64 27.12 10.23 -3.39
C GLN A 64 27.15 11.49 -4.27
N GLN A 65 27.46 11.35 -5.56
CA GLN A 65 27.44 12.47 -6.51
C GLN A 65 26.04 13.06 -6.68
N LEU A 66 25.02 12.22 -6.84
CA LEU A 66 23.62 12.67 -6.93
C LEU A 66 23.20 13.41 -5.66
N TRP A 67 23.57 12.87 -4.50
CA TRP A 67 23.32 13.51 -3.21
C TRP A 67 24.01 14.88 -3.13
N GLN A 68 25.31 14.98 -3.40
CA GLN A 68 26.03 16.25 -3.40
C GLN A 68 25.40 17.27 -4.38
N HIS A 69 24.91 16.81 -5.52
CA HIS A 69 24.34 17.66 -6.55
C HIS A 69 22.96 18.23 -6.21
N TYR A 70 22.14 17.47 -5.46
CA TYR A 70 20.74 17.81 -5.18
C TYR A 70 20.41 18.10 -3.70
N ALA A 71 21.17 17.56 -2.74
CA ALA A 71 20.86 17.60 -1.30
C ALA A 71 20.64 19.02 -0.77
N ASN A 72 21.53 19.93 -1.15
CA ASN A 72 21.52 21.32 -0.67
C ASN A 72 20.84 22.28 -1.64
N ASN A 73 20.16 21.79 -2.69
CA ASN A 73 19.52 22.64 -3.69
C ASN A 73 18.09 22.14 -4.04
N PRO A 74 17.09 22.45 -3.17
CA PRO A 74 15.71 22.02 -3.38
C PRO A 74 15.10 22.55 -4.68
N GLN A 75 15.47 23.76 -5.10
CA GLN A 75 14.96 24.33 -6.35
C GLN A 75 15.44 23.54 -7.57
N ARG A 76 16.73 23.17 -7.60
CA ARG A 76 17.31 22.33 -8.65
C ARG A 76 16.66 20.95 -8.67
N LEU A 77 16.53 20.31 -7.51
CA LEU A 77 15.87 19.01 -7.38
C LEU A 77 14.44 19.04 -7.93
N ASN A 78 13.65 20.05 -7.54
CA ASN A 78 12.28 20.21 -8.01
C ASN A 78 12.19 20.47 -9.51
N ARG A 79 13.16 21.20 -10.10
CA ARG A 79 13.24 21.38 -11.56
C ARG A 79 13.52 20.06 -12.27
N ALA A 80 14.48 19.27 -11.76
CA ALA A 80 14.81 17.96 -12.33
C ALA A 80 13.62 16.99 -12.27
N VAL A 81 12.95 16.89 -11.12
CA VAL A 81 11.73 16.09 -10.96
C VAL A 81 10.62 16.53 -11.93
N LYS A 82 10.39 17.84 -12.06
CA LYS A 82 9.39 18.37 -13.00
C LYS A 82 9.73 18.05 -14.46
N LEU A 83 11.00 18.11 -14.82
CA LEU A 83 11.45 17.75 -16.17
C LEU A 83 11.22 16.26 -16.44
N LEU A 84 11.63 15.40 -15.51
CA LEU A 84 11.48 13.95 -15.61
C LEU A 84 10.01 13.56 -15.80
N ARG A 85 9.11 14.11 -14.97
CA ARG A 85 7.66 13.89 -15.08
C ARG A 85 7.00 14.38 -16.38
N ARG A 86 7.67 15.28 -17.11
CA ARG A 86 7.19 15.79 -18.41
C ARG A 86 7.69 14.97 -19.59
N MET A 87 8.66 14.07 -19.40
CA MET A 87 9.19 13.24 -20.48
C MET A 87 8.12 12.26 -20.95
N ALA A 88 7.92 12.15 -22.26
CA ALA A 88 6.98 11.20 -22.84
C ALA A 88 7.34 9.77 -22.43
N GLY A 89 6.33 9.00 -22.01
CA GLY A 89 6.53 7.63 -21.51
C GLY A 89 7.05 7.53 -20.06
N PHE A 90 7.23 8.64 -19.35
CA PHE A 90 7.52 8.60 -17.92
C PHE A 90 6.30 8.05 -17.15
N GLY A 91 6.51 6.99 -16.37
CA GLY A 91 5.44 6.28 -15.65
C GLY A 91 4.53 5.42 -16.53
N ASN A 92 4.74 5.35 -17.85
CA ASN A 92 3.96 4.45 -18.70
C ASN A 92 4.48 3.02 -18.57
N SER A 93 3.69 2.19 -17.89
CA SER A 93 3.77 0.73 -17.99
C SER A 93 2.77 0.15 -19.00
N GLY A 94 1.92 0.97 -19.61
CA GLY A 94 0.83 0.52 -20.50
C GLY A 94 1.31 -0.33 -21.68
N GLU A 95 2.47 -0.01 -22.28
CA GLU A 95 3.06 -0.80 -23.36
C GLU A 95 3.68 -2.13 -22.88
N PHE A 96 3.89 -2.32 -21.58
CA PHE A 96 4.49 -3.53 -21.02
C PHE A 96 3.45 -4.59 -20.62
N TYR A 97 2.21 -4.18 -20.34
CA TYR A 97 1.15 -5.06 -19.83
C TYR A 97 0.05 -5.39 -20.86
N GLU A 98 0.18 -4.97 -22.13
CA GLU A 98 -0.69 -5.46 -23.20
C GLU A 98 -0.46 -6.96 -23.44
N GLY A 99 -1.38 -7.80 -22.93
CA GLY A 99 -1.49 -9.21 -23.29
C GLY A 99 -0.79 -10.22 -22.38
N VAL A 100 -0.29 -9.83 -21.21
CA VAL A 100 0.28 -10.77 -20.23
C VAL A 100 -0.71 -11.00 -19.08
N GLU A 101 -1.06 -12.27 -18.85
CA GLU A 101 -1.94 -12.69 -17.76
C GLU A 101 -1.46 -12.10 -16.41
N LEU A 102 -2.41 -11.46 -15.72
CA LEU A 102 -2.26 -10.75 -14.45
C LEU A 102 -1.72 -11.68 -13.36
N GLN A 103 -0.40 -11.78 -13.21
CA GLN A 103 0.15 -12.07 -11.88
C GLN A 103 -0.13 -10.86 -11.01
N GLU A 104 -1.00 -11.04 -10.00
CA GLU A 104 -1.40 -10.08 -8.96
C GLU A 104 -0.28 -9.08 -8.65
N SER A 105 -0.38 -7.90 -9.27
CA SER A 105 0.60 -6.85 -9.09
C SER A 105 0.24 -6.07 -7.83
N PHE A 106 1.24 -5.54 -7.11
CA PHE A 106 1.00 -4.81 -5.85
C PHE A 106 0.04 -3.63 -6.04
N GLU A 107 -0.07 -3.09 -7.27
CA GLU A 107 -0.98 -2.01 -7.60
C GLU A 107 -2.45 -2.37 -7.35
N HIS A 108 -2.81 -3.66 -7.45
CA HIS A 108 -4.18 -4.11 -7.19
C HIS A 108 -4.62 -3.77 -5.76
N ASP A 109 -3.74 -3.93 -4.77
CA ASP A 109 -4.07 -3.67 -3.37
C ASP A 109 -4.35 -2.19 -3.06
N PHE A 110 -3.98 -1.28 -3.97
CA PHE A 110 -4.18 0.16 -3.85
C PHE A 110 -5.15 0.72 -4.90
N ARG A 111 -5.89 -0.14 -5.60
CA ARG A 111 -7.00 0.27 -6.47
C ARG A 111 -8.32 0.18 -5.72
N PRO A 112 -9.30 1.07 -6.05
CA PRO A 112 -10.64 0.94 -5.51
C PRO A 112 -11.26 -0.42 -5.88
N ILE A 113 -11.96 -1.04 -4.94
CA ILE A 113 -12.69 -2.29 -5.20
C ILE A 113 -13.98 -2.02 -5.96
N GLU A 114 -14.45 -3.02 -6.69
CA GLU A 114 -15.80 -2.99 -7.25
C GLU A 114 -16.85 -2.95 -6.13
N GLY A 115 -17.91 -2.18 -6.32
CA GLY A 115 -18.98 -2.02 -5.34
C GLY A 115 -18.78 -0.91 -4.31
N ASP A 116 -17.53 -0.50 -4.04
CA ASP A 116 -17.25 0.63 -3.13
C ASP A 116 -15.92 1.33 -3.46
N SER A 117 -16.01 2.50 -4.10
CA SER A 117 -14.84 3.26 -4.53
C SER A 117 -14.01 3.87 -3.38
N GLN A 118 -14.52 3.83 -2.14
CA GLN A 118 -13.78 4.30 -0.96
C GLN A 118 -12.90 3.19 -0.36
N LEU A 119 -13.11 1.94 -0.75
CA LEU A 119 -12.38 0.80 -0.23
C LEU A 119 -11.33 0.32 -1.22
N MET A 120 -10.19 -0.11 -0.67
CA MET A 120 -9.10 -0.76 -1.40
C MET A 120 -8.79 -2.09 -0.70
N PRO A 121 -8.23 -3.10 -1.40
CA PRO A 121 -7.85 -4.35 -0.75
C PRO A 121 -6.89 -4.15 0.43
N ALA A 122 -5.97 -3.17 0.39
CA ALA A 122 -5.13 -2.78 1.53
C ALA A 122 -5.93 -2.40 2.79
N THR A 123 -7.11 -1.79 2.62
CA THR A 123 -8.03 -1.44 3.71
C THR A 123 -8.63 -2.69 4.32
N LEU A 124 -9.07 -3.60 3.44
CA LEU A 124 -9.69 -4.87 3.83
C LEU A 124 -8.69 -5.77 4.57
N ILE A 125 -7.41 -5.76 4.19
CA ILE A 125 -6.33 -6.48 4.89
C ILE A 125 -6.17 -5.96 6.33
N ILE A 126 -6.17 -4.64 6.53
CA ILE A 126 -6.07 -4.06 7.88
C ILE A 126 -7.28 -4.45 8.73
N ILE A 127 -8.49 -4.41 8.15
CA ILE A 127 -9.72 -4.80 8.87
C ILE A 127 -9.71 -6.29 9.20
N LEU A 128 -9.16 -7.15 8.33
CA LEU A 128 -9.03 -8.58 8.60
C LEU A 128 -8.07 -8.86 9.78
N ASP A 129 -6.95 -8.14 9.89
CA ASP A 129 -6.09 -8.23 11.09
C ASP A 129 -6.87 -7.84 12.36
N GLN A 130 -7.68 -6.79 12.30
CA GLN A 130 -8.50 -6.38 13.43
C GLN A 130 -9.63 -7.39 13.74
N TYR A 131 -10.20 -8.02 12.72
CA TYR A 131 -11.20 -9.08 12.85
C TYR A 131 -10.68 -10.23 13.72
N PHE A 132 -9.45 -10.71 13.47
CA PHE A 132 -8.85 -11.79 14.25
C PHE A 132 -8.51 -11.42 15.70
N ARG A 133 -8.51 -10.13 16.04
CA ARG A 133 -8.24 -9.65 17.41
C ARG A 133 -9.51 -9.47 18.24
N LEU A 134 -10.68 -9.50 17.59
CA LEU A 134 -11.97 -9.27 18.23
C LEU A 134 -12.80 -10.55 18.27
N THR A 135 -13.75 -10.58 19.19
CA THR A 135 -14.80 -11.61 19.19
C THR A 135 -16.02 -11.08 18.42
N PRO A 136 -16.82 -11.92 17.75
CA PRO A 136 -17.97 -11.45 16.97
C PRO A 136 -18.93 -10.52 17.72
N ILE A 137 -19.18 -10.77 19.01
CA ILE A 137 -20.06 -9.93 19.84
C ILE A 137 -19.50 -8.52 20.09
N THR A 138 -18.18 -8.33 19.95
CA THR A 138 -17.50 -7.04 20.11
C THR A 138 -17.22 -6.35 18.78
N MET A 139 -17.64 -6.91 17.63
CA MET A 139 -17.47 -6.29 16.32
C MET A 139 -18.56 -5.24 16.05
N VAL A 140 -18.67 -4.24 16.92
CA VAL A 140 -19.71 -3.19 16.90
C VAL A 140 -19.09 -1.78 16.88
N PRO A 141 -19.80 -0.76 16.36
CA PRO A 141 -19.24 0.59 16.18
C PRO A 141 -18.75 1.27 17.46
N GLU A 142 -19.27 0.88 18.62
CA GLU A 142 -18.94 1.42 19.93
C GLU A 142 -17.60 0.89 20.47
N THR A 143 -17.08 -0.19 19.91
CA THR A 143 -15.82 -0.82 20.36
C THR A 143 -14.63 0.11 20.13
N PRO A 144 -13.80 0.40 21.16
CA PRO A 144 -12.69 1.35 21.06
C PRO A 144 -11.73 1.06 19.91
N GLU A 145 -11.39 -0.20 19.68
CA GLU A 145 -10.49 -0.64 18.61
C GLU A 145 -11.07 -0.32 17.21
N ILE A 146 -12.39 -0.43 17.05
CA ILE A 146 -13.09 -0.07 15.81
C ILE A 146 -13.10 1.45 15.64
N GLN A 147 -13.29 2.22 16.71
CA GLN A 147 -13.25 3.70 16.67
C GLN A 147 -11.85 4.25 16.38
N ASP A 148 -10.81 3.63 16.91
CA ASP A 148 -9.42 3.96 16.60
C ASP A 148 -9.13 3.70 15.12
N LEU A 149 -9.56 2.54 14.60
CA LEU A 149 -9.35 2.17 13.21
C LEU A 149 -10.14 3.07 12.24
N ALA A 150 -11.37 3.43 12.61
CA ALA A 150 -12.21 4.39 11.90
C ALA A 150 -11.54 5.76 11.75
N ARG A 151 -10.99 6.28 12.86
CA ARG A 151 -10.26 7.57 12.87
C ARG A 151 -9.02 7.51 11.99
N LEU A 152 -8.26 6.41 12.07
CA LEU A 152 -7.07 6.20 11.26
C LEU A 152 -7.41 6.21 9.77
N MET A 153 -8.36 5.38 9.32
CA MET A 153 -8.66 5.22 7.89
C MET A 153 -9.64 6.27 7.34
N HIS A 154 -10.04 7.24 8.16
CA HIS A 154 -10.99 8.30 7.82
C HIS A 154 -12.34 7.76 7.30
N MET A 155 -12.87 6.73 7.96
CA MET A 155 -14.18 6.15 7.65
C MET A 155 -15.01 5.95 8.91
N SER A 156 -16.32 5.75 8.78
CA SER A 156 -17.19 5.52 9.93
C SER A 156 -16.93 4.17 10.59
N ALA A 157 -17.03 4.12 11.93
CA ALA A 157 -17.00 2.87 12.69
C ALA A 157 -18.08 1.86 12.24
N ALA A 158 -19.28 2.35 11.87
CA ALA A 158 -20.35 1.53 11.28
C ALA A 158 -19.87 0.75 10.05
N LYS A 159 -19.31 1.45 9.07
CA LYS A 159 -18.73 0.81 7.87
C LYS A 159 -17.68 -0.25 8.18
N ILE A 160 -16.84 -0.06 9.20
CA ILE A 160 -15.86 -1.08 9.60
C ILE A 160 -16.57 -2.30 10.20
N ALA A 161 -17.57 -2.10 11.06
CA ALA A 161 -18.37 -3.18 11.63
C ALA A 161 -19.11 -3.97 10.52
N ASP A 162 -19.68 -3.27 9.52
CA ASP A 162 -20.33 -3.89 8.36
C ASP A 162 -19.34 -4.77 7.58
N ILE A 163 -18.09 -4.32 7.39
CA ILE A 163 -17.06 -5.13 6.73
C ILE A 163 -16.69 -6.35 7.59
N MET A 164 -16.64 -6.22 8.91
CA MET A 164 -16.40 -7.36 9.81
C MET A 164 -17.54 -8.37 9.74
N GLU A 165 -18.79 -7.94 9.61
CA GLU A 165 -19.94 -8.82 9.38
C GLU A 165 -19.81 -9.60 8.07
N VAL A 166 -19.32 -8.95 6.99
CA VAL A 166 -19.00 -9.62 5.73
C VAL A 166 -17.93 -10.69 5.95
N TYR A 167 -16.87 -10.41 6.72
CA TYR A 167 -15.86 -11.42 7.06
C TYR A 167 -16.38 -12.59 7.89
N GLN A 168 -17.38 -12.39 8.75
CA GLN A 168 -18.01 -13.50 9.47
C GLN A 168 -18.67 -14.51 8.53
N HIS A 169 -19.02 -14.12 7.30
CA HIS A 169 -19.53 -15.03 6.26
C HIS A 169 -18.40 -15.72 5.47
N CYS A 170 -17.19 -15.16 5.47
CA CYS A 170 -15.99 -15.82 4.96
C CYS A 170 -15.43 -16.84 5.97
N ASP A 171 -15.68 -16.63 7.26
CA ASP A 171 -15.15 -17.43 8.36
C ASP A 171 -15.83 -18.81 8.45
N PRO A 172 -15.11 -19.91 8.17
CA PRO A 172 -15.68 -21.26 8.20
C PRO A 172 -16.09 -21.71 9.61
N TYR A 173 -15.63 -21.04 10.68
CA TYR A 173 -15.94 -21.42 12.05
C TYR A 173 -17.30 -20.87 12.53
N LEU A 174 -17.83 -19.83 11.90
CA LEU A 174 -19.08 -19.18 12.32
C LEU A 174 -20.33 -19.78 11.68
N ASN A 175 -20.20 -20.70 10.71
CA ASN A 175 -21.30 -21.42 10.05
C ASN A 175 -22.51 -20.52 9.69
N ARG A 176 -22.22 -19.34 9.11
CA ARG A 176 -23.26 -18.40 8.67
C ARG A 176 -23.93 -18.95 7.40
N ASN A 177 -25.11 -19.54 7.58
CA ASN A 177 -25.93 -20.09 6.48
C ASN A 177 -26.89 -19.06 5.87
N GLU A 178 -26.86 -17.82 6.36
CA GLU A 178 -27.71 -16.73 5.87
C GLU A 178 -27.16 -16.17 4.55
N MET A 179 -28.06 -15.80 3.65
CA MET A 179 -27.69 -15.26 2.35
C MET A 179 -27.24 -13.80 2.51
N LEU A 180 -25.93 -13.57 2.43
CA LEU A 180 -25.36 -12.23 2.45
C LEU A 180 -25.39 -11.61 1.04
N PHE A 181 -26.06 -10.46 0.91
CA PHE A 181 -25.98 -9.62 -0.27
C PHE A 181 -25.13 -8.39 0.01
N SER A 182 -23.81 -8.54 -0.15
CA SER A 182 -22.88 -7.43 -0.01
C SER A 182 -22.05 -7.26 -1.29
N PRO A 183 -22.01 -6.05 -1.89
CA PRO A 183 -21.26 -5.81 -3.13
C PRO A 183 -19.75 -5.96 -2.92
N ILE A 184 -19.26 -5.88 -1.69
CA ILE A 184 -17.85 -6.02 -1.34
C ILE A 184 -17.46 -7.46 -0.97
N PHE A 185 -18.43 -8.39 -0.89
CA PHE A 185 -18.17 -9.79 -0.52
C PHE A 185 -17.09 -10.47 -1.38
N PRO A 186 -17.07 -10.32 -2.73
CA PRO A 186 -16.02 -10.93 -3.55
C PRO A 186 -14.61 -10.45 -3.17
N ALA A 187 -14.46 -9.16 -2.86
CA ALA A 187 -13.18 -8.60 -2.43
C ALA A 187 -12.78 -9.10 -1.03
N CYS A 188 -13.71 -9.17 -0.08
CA CYS A 188 -13.46 -9.76 1.23
C CYS A 188 -13.09 -11.25 1.12
N GLN A 189 -13.74 -12.00 0.24
CA GLN A 189 -13.44 -13.41 -0.01
C GLN A 189 -12.03 -13.59 -0.60
N ASP A 190 -11.61 -12.73 -1.53
CA ASP A 190 -10.25 -12.72 -2.06
C ASP A 190 -9.20 -12.47 -0.96
N ILE A 191 -9.40 -11.44 -0.12
CA ILE A 191 -8.51 -11.18 1.02
C ILE A 191 -8.47 -12.38 1.97
N TRP A 192 -9.63 -12.98 2.26
CA TRP A 192 -9.72 -14.15 3.13
C TRP A 192 -8.97 -15.35 2.55
N GLN A 193 -9.06 -15.60 1.24
CA GLN A 193 -8.29 -16.68 0.61
C GLN A 193 -6.79 -16.45 0.70
N ARG A 194 -6.33 -15.20 0.56
CA ARG A 194 -4.92 -14.84 0.67
C ARG A 194 -4.37 -14.92 2.09
N TYR A 195 -5.15 -14.48 3.09
CA TYR A 195 -4.63 -14.25 4.45
C TYR A 195 -5.39 -14.95 5.57
N GLY A 196 -6.63 -15.37 5.34
CA GLY A 196 -7.52 -15.91 6.38
C GLY A 196 -7.05 -17.22 7.00
N ASN A 197 -6.25 -18.01 6.26
CA ASN A 197 -5.62 -19.24 6.75
C ASN A 197 -4.09 -19.09 6.93
N SER A 198 -3.57 -17.87 6.82
CA SER A 198 -2.12 -17.60 6.88
C SER A 198 -1.64 -17.39 8.32
N ASP A 199 -0.32 -17.28 8.47
CA ASP A 199 0.30 -16.93 9.75
C ASP A 199 -0.17 -15.55 10.23
N THR A 200 -0.84 -15.52 11.38
CA THR A 200 -1.38 -14.30 11.99
C THR A 200 -0.31 -13.25 12.28
N GLU A 201 0.94 -13.65 12.53
CA GLU A 201 2.03 -12.70 12.75
C GLU A 201 2.44 -11.97 11.46
N GLN A 202 2.39 -12.68 10.33
CA GLN A 202 2.69 -12.09 9.02
C GLN A 202 1.60 -11.11 8.60
N LEU A 203 0.32 -11.46 8.80
CA LEU A 203 -0.81 -10.57 8.57
C LEU A 203 -0.72 -9.34 9.49
N ALA A 204 -0.45 -9.51 10.77
CA ALA A 204 -0.29 -8.40 11.72
C ALA A 204 0.84 -7.46 11.31
N THR A 205 1.98 -8.01 10.88
CA THR A 205 3.12 -7.23 10.38
C THR A 205 2.74 -6.42 9.13
N LEU A 206 2.08 -7.06 8.17
CA LEU A 206 1.62 -6.41 6.95
C LEU A 206 0.60 -5.30 7.25
N ALA A 207 -0.40 -5.58 8.09
CA ALA A 207 -1.43 -4.63 8.48
C ALA A 207 -0.82 -3.40 9.16
N GLU A 208 0.14 -3.57 10.08
CA GLU A 208 0.81 -2.44 10.72
C GLU A 208 1.62 -1.61 9.72
N GLN A 209 2.26 -2.24 8.73
CA GLN A 209 2.95 -1.51 7.66
C GLN A 209 1.95 -0.74 6.78
N LEU A 210 0.81 -1.35 6.41
CA LEU A 210 -0.23 -0.72 5.58
C LEU A 210 -0.94 0.44 6.28
N LYS A 211 -1.09 0.40 7.61
CA LYS A 211 -1.62 1.53 8.40
C LYS A 211 -0.83 2.83 8.18
N ALA A 212 0.45 2.75 7.82
CA ALA A 212 1.25 3.93 7.48
C ALA A 212 0.72 4.70 6.26
N TYR A 213 -0.09 4.08 5.39
CA TYR A 213 -0.73 4.74 4.25
C TYR A 213 -1.71 5.83 4.70
N TYR A 214 -2.33 5.65 5.86
CA TYR A 214 -3.38 6.52 6.40
C TYR A 214 -2.87 7.54 7.42
N ARG A 215 -1.57 7.51 7.76
CA ARG A 215 -0.92 8.49 8.65
C ARG A 215 -0.38 9.66 7.84
#